data_AF-A0AAD7U7J8-F1
#
_entry.id   AF-A0AAD7U7J8-F1
#
_cell.length_a   1.000
_cell.length_b   1.000
_cell.length_c   1.000
_cell.angle_alpha   90.00
_cell.angle_beta   90.00
_cell.angle_gamma   90.00
#
_symmetry.space_group_name_H-M   'P 1'
#
loop_
_entity.id
_entity.type
_entity.pdbx_description
1 polymer ?
#
loop_
_entity_poly.entity_id
_entity_poly.type
_entity_poly.pdbx_seq_one_letter_code
_entity_poly.pdbx_strand_id
1 'polypeptide(L)'
;MSARLCAAAVAFAPPLAATVVVVSNKEAHLMVCALVAAFLWFIAMFGAAIVLLIVRRAPLWFAIGVTVLAQECGRFGFVGLYRRAAPHCHEFPLEEKTSALAAGVGVATIHAFVVYGTAFEARHQDIPSAVVALVFAALDVVLTCLAFQRGLGLRPAVVLVHLAAAAATTAVDAAKVPLVILVLFLATALLWFSTRARRHDTPNQGASSPLSPSLRGGEVSLSATPTHVSSEAHHHEEPPASHYEATSRTAEAPS
;
A
#
# COMPACT_ATOMS: atom_id res chain seq x y z
N MET A 1 29.87 -0.63 -15.65
CA MET A 1 28.85 -0.75 -14.58
C MET A 1 28.92 -2.18 -14.02
N SER A 2 29.13 -2.38 -12.72
CA SER A 2 29.33 -3.73 -12.16
C SER A 2 28.02 -4.52 -12.17
N ALA A 3 28.08 -5.84 -12.34
CA ALA A 3 26.89 -6.71 -12.32
C ALA A 3 26.03 -6.54 -11.05
N ARG A 4 26.68 -6.17 -9.95
CA ARG A 4 26.06 -5.82 -8.66
C ARG A 4 25.18 -4.57 -8.73
N LEU A 5 25.64 -3.52 -9.42
CA LEU A 5 24.85 -2.32 -9.65
C LEU A 5 23.64 -2.62 -10.55
N CYS A 6 23.80 -3.48 -11.56
CA CYS A 6 22.68 -3.92 -12.39
C CYS A 6 21.65 -4.71 -11.57
N ALA A 7 22.09 -5.65 -10.73
CA ALA A 7 21.19 -6.43 -9.87
C ALA A 7 20.45 -5.55 -8.85
N ALA A 8 21.14 -4.61 -8.21
CA ALA A 8 20.52 -3.65 -7.29
C ALA A 8 19.50 -2.75 -8.01
N ALA A 9 19.82 -2.29 -9.23
CA ALA A 9 18.89 -1.51 -10.04
C ALA A 9 17.63 -2.33 -10.40
N VAL A 10 17.78 -3.60 -10.76
CA VAL A 10 16.63 -4.48 -11.05
C VAL A 10 15.74 -4.68 -9.82
N ALA A 11 16.33 -4.89 -8.64
CA ALA A 11 15.57 -5.13 -7.41
C ALA A 11 14.84 -3.87 -6.91
N PHE A 12 15.51 -2.70 -6.97
CA PHE A 12 15.02 -1.49 -6.30
C PHE A 12 14.45 -0.42 -7.22
N ALA A 13 14.90 -0.32 -8.47
CA ALA A 13 14.47 0.79 -9.32
C ALA A 13 12.96 0.78 -9.58
N PRO A 14 12.29 -0.37 -9.81
CA PRO A 14 10.85 -0.36 -10.07
C PRO A 14 10.00 0.02 -8.83
N PRO A 15 10.22 -0.54 -7.62
CA PRO A 15 9.51 -0.10 -6.41
C PRO A 15 9.78 1.37 -6.05
N LEU A 16 11.04 1.82 -6.20
CA LEU A 16 11.40 3.21 -5.96
C LEU A 16 10.75 4.15 -6.98
N ALA A 17 10.77 3.81 -8.26
CA ALA A 17 10.11 4.59 -9.30
C ALA A 17 8.60 4.66 -9.06
N ALA A 18 7.97 3.54 -8.70
CA ALA A 18 6.56 3.51 -8.34
C ALA A 18 6.26 4.39 -7.10
N THR A 19 7.13 4.36 -6.09
CA THR A 19 7.03 5.23 -4.93
C THR A 19 7.11 6.69 -5.37
N VAL A 20 8.13 7.07 -6.16
CA VAL A 20 8.30 8.43 -6.68
C VAL A 20 7.10 8.88 -7.48
N VAL A 21 6.49 8.04 -8.32
CA VAL A 21 5.25 8.37 -9.05
C VAL A 21 4.09 8.63 -8.08
N VAL A 22 3.92 7.78 -7.07
CA VAL A 22 2.92 7.99 -6.01
C VAL A 22 3.16 9.32 -5.28
N VAL A 23 4.41 9.66 -4.95
CA VAL A 23 4.77 10.96 -4.35
C VAL A 23 4.51 12.13 -5.30
N SER A 24 4.83 11.95 -6.57
CA SER A 24 4.80 13.01 -7.58
C SER A 24 3.38 13.42 -7.96
N ASN A 25 2.38 12.60 -7.64
CA ASN A 25 0.97 12.93 -7.81
C ASN A 25 0.46 14.06 -6.87
N LYS A 26 1.35 14.68 -6.06
CA LYS A 26 1.05 15.81 -5.14
C LYS A 26 0.02 15.51 -4.05
N GLU A 27 -0.41 14.25 -3.96
CA GLU A 27 -1.36 13.76 -2.98
C GLU A 27 -0.60 13.21 -1.77
N ALA A 28 -0.29 14.09 -0.81
CA ALA A 28 0.42 13.73 0.43
C ALA A 28 -0.22 12.53 1.16
N HIS A 29 -1.52 12.35 1.00
CA HIS A 29 -2.25 11.23 1.57
C HIS A 29 -1.84 9.85 1.01
N LEU A 30 -1.45 9.75 -0.28
CA LEU A 30 -1.01 8.49 -0.86
C LEU A 30 0.35 8.08 -0.30
N MET A 31 1.21 9.07 -0.05
CA MET A 31 2.47 8.85 0.66
C MET A 31 2.22 8.34 2.08
N VAL A 32 1.28 8.94 2.82
CA VAL A 32 0.90 8.47 4.16
C VAL A 32 0.37 7.04 4.09
N CYS A 33 -0.48 6.70 3.10
CA CYS A 33 -0.96 5.34 2.91
C CYS A 33 0.19 4.35 2.67
N ALA A 34 1.14 4.68 1.80
CA ALA A 34 2.31 3.86 1.52
C ALA A 34 3.17 3.64 2.78
N LEU A 35 3.47 4.71 3.53
CA LEU A 35 4.28 4.65 4.75
C LEU A 35 3.61 3.85 5.86
N VAL A 36 2.32 4.06 6.09
CA VAL A 36 1.57 3.33 7.13
C VAL A 36 1.46 1.84 6.77
N ALA A 37 1.22 1.51 5.49
CA ALA A 37 1.20 0.12 5.04
C ALA A 37 2.57 -0.56 5.21
N ALA A 38 3.65 0.12 4.83
CA ALA A 38 5.02 -0.36 5.03
C ALA A 38 5.35 -0.59 6.53
N PHE A 39 4.94 0.35 7.39
CA PHE A 39 5.16 0.27 8.83
C PHE A 39 4.38 -0.90 9.47
N LEU A 40 3.12 -1.10 9.10
CA LEU A 40 2.33 -2.23 9.59
C LEU A 40 2.87 -3.58 9.10
N TRP A 41 3.36 -3.65 7.86
CA TRP A 41 4.06 -4.82 7.36
C TRP A 41 5.33 -5.10 8.18
N PHE A 42 6.12 -4.06 8.49
CA PHE A 42 7.34 -4.19 9.29
C PHE A 42 7.03 -4.69 10.72
N ILE A 43 6.02 -4.12 11.40
CA ILE A 43 5.56 -4.61 12.71
C ILE A 43 5.17 -6.08 12.64
N ALA A 44 4.45 -6.49 11.60
CA ALA A 44 4.04 -7.87 11.44
C ALA A 44 5.25 -8.81 11.26
N MET A 45 6.24 -8.42 10.45
CA MET A 45 7.47 -9.19 10.27
C MET A 45 8.31 -9.25 11.55
N PHE A 46 8.35 -8.17 12.32
CA PHE A 46 9.00 -8.18 13.63
C PHE A 46 8.32 -9.18 14.59
N GLY A 47 6.99 -9.20 14.60
CA GLY A 47 6.22 -10.21 15.35
C GLY A 47 6.54 -11.64 14.90
N ALA A 48 6.60 -11.89 13.59
CA ALA A 48 6.98 -13.20 13.05
C ALA A 48 8.41 -13.60 13.47
N ALA A 49 9.36 -12.66 13.44
CA ALA A 49 10.72 -12.90 13.87
C ALA A 49 10.80 -13.30 15.35
N ILE A 50 10.02 -12.65 16.23
CA ILE A 50 9.91 -13.03 17.65
C ILE A 50 9.38 -14.46 17.80
N VAL A 51 8.33 -14.83 17.06
CA VAL A 51 7.77 -16.20 17.10
C VAL A 51 8.83 -17.23 16.69
N LEU A 52 9.58 -16.97 15.61
CA LEU A 52 10.63 -17.88 15.14
C LEU A 52 11.84 -17.93 16.09
N LEU A 53 12.14 -16.84 16.78
CA LEU A 53 13.17 -16.81 17.83
C LEU A 53 12.79 -17.70 19.02
N ILE A 54 11.51 -17.69 19.41
CA ILE A 54 10.97 -18.54 20.48
C ILE A 54 11.00 -20.01 20.03
N VAL A 55 10.59 -20.29 18.78
CA VAL A 55 10.58 -21.64 18.20
C VAL A 55 11.93 -21.94 17.53
N ARG A 56 12.99 -22.10 18.35
CA ARG A 56 14.39 -22.23 17.91
C ARG A 56 14.71 -23.36 16.91
N ARG A 57 13.80 -24.31 16.68
CA ARG A 57 13.94 -25.42 15.72
C ARG A 57 12.70 -25.60 14.86
N ALA A 58 12.09 -24.49 14.46
CA ALA A 58 11.00 -24.51 13.49
C ALA A 58 11.49 -25.13 12.16
N PRO A 59 10.76 -26.09 11.57
CA PRO A 59 11.04 -26.52 10.21
C PRO A 59 10.78 -25.39 9.21
N LEU A 60 11.42 -25.43 8.04
CA LEU A 60 11.32 -24.36 7.04
C LEU A 60 9.87 -24.03 6.64
N TRP A 61 9.01 -25.04 6.49
CA TRP A 61 7.60 -24.84 6.16
C TRP A 61 6.84 -24.06 7.25
N PHE A 62 7.21 -24.24 8.52
CA PHE A 62 6.62 -23.48 9.62
C PHE A 62 7.07 -22.03 9.56
N ALA A 63 8.36 -21.79 9.29
CA ALA A 63 8.89 -20.43 9.12
C ALA A 63 8.21 -19.68 7.97
N ILE A 64 7.99 -20.35 6.83
CA ILE A 64 7.24 -19.80 5.70
C ILE A 64 5.80 -19.51 6.10
N GLY A 65 5.11 -20.45 6.75
CA GLY A 65 3.73 -20.26 7.18
C GLY A 65 3.56 -19.08 8.14
N VAL A 66 4.39 -18.99 9.17
CA VAL A 66 4.33 -17.89 10.16
C VAL A 66 4.60 -16.54 9.53
N THR A 67 5.63 -16.45 8.67
CA THR A 67 5.97 -15.18 8.02
C THR A 67 4.88 -14.73 7.04
N VAL A 68 4.35 -15.64 6.20
CA VAL A 68 3.25 -15.31 5.28
C VAL A 68 2.00 -14.89 6.06
N LEU A 69 1.61 -15.64 7.09
CA LEU A 69 0.43 -15.28 7.90
C LEU A 69 0.60 -13.92 8.57
N ALA A 70 1.77 -13.63 9.12
CA ALA A 70 2.04 -12.32 9.70
C ALA A 70 1.94 -11.19 8.67
N GLN A 71 2.57 -11.34 7.50
CA GLN A 71 2.48 -10.35 6.41
C GLN A 71 1.03 -10.08 6.00
N GLU A 72 0.23 -11.14 5.86
CA GLU A 72 -1.18 -11.00 5.51
C GLU A 72 -2.03 -10.40 6.65
N CYS A 73 -1.71 -10.70 7.91
CA CYS A 73 -2.30 -9.99 9.05
C CYS A 73 -2.00 -8.48 9.01
N GLY A 74 -0.76 -8.10 8.68
CA GLY A 74 -0.38 -6.70 8.47
C GLY A 74 -1.17 -6.05 7.33
N ARG A 75 -1.27 -6.73 6.19
CA ARG A 75 -2.00 -6.28 5.00
C ARG A 75 -3.49 -6.07 5.30
N PHE A 76 -4.16 -7.08 5.86
CA PHE A 76 -5.59 -6.97 6.21
C PHE A 76 -5.84 -6.01 7.37
N GLY A 77 -4.90 -5.91 8.31
CA GLY A 77 -4.91 -4.92 9.39
C GLY A 77 -4.91 -3.49 8.83
N PHE A 78 -4.02 -3.21 7.87
CA PHE A 78 -4.00 -1.93 7.16
C PHE A 78 -5.31 -1.64 6.43
N VAL A 79 -5.84 -2.60 5.64
CA VAL A 79 -7.14 -2.42 4.94
C VAL A 79 -8.27 -2.12 5.93
N GLY A 80 -8.27 -2.80 7.08
CA GLY A 80 -9.23 -2.57 8.16
C GLY A 80 -9.12 -1.17 8.75
N LEU A 81 -7.90 -0.71 9.03
CA LEU A 81 -7.62 0.63 9.54
C LEU A 81 -8.04 1.71 8.52
N TYR A 82 -7.62 1.55 7.27
CA TYR A 82 -7.95 2.44 6.16
C TYR A 82 -9.46 2.62 6.03
N ARG A 83 -10.23 1.51 5.98
CA ARG A 83 -11.70 1.58 5.81
C ARG A 83 -12.42 2.20 7.01
N ARG A 84 -11.83 2.12 8.20
CA ARG A 84 -12.36 2.80 9.40
C ARG A 84 -12.04 4.29 9.40
N ALA A 85 -10.86 4.68 8.90
CA ALA A 85 -10.45 6.07 8.85
C ALA A 85 -11.09 6.86 7.70
N ALA A 86 -11.26 6.23 6.53
CA ALA A 86 -11.72 6.89 5.31
C ALA A 86 -13.02 7.70 5.47
N PRO A 87 -14.06 7.25 6.19
CA PRO A 87 -15.30 8.03 6.37
C PRO A 87 -15.13 9.33 7.17
N HIS A 88 -14.09 9.42 8.01
CA HIS A 88 -13.86 10.56 8.91
C HIS A 88 -12.93 11.62 8.31
N CYS A 89 -12.39 11.36 7.13
CA CYS A 89 -11.41 12.21 6.49
C CYS A 89 -12.04 12.90 5.28
N HIS A 90 -12.57 14.12 5.48
CA HIS A 90 -13.20 14.91 4.40
C HIS A 90 -12.25 15.25 3.25
N GLU A 91 -10.93 15.29 3.51
CA GLU A 91 -9.88 15.49 2.50
C GLU A 91 -9.44 14.19 1.79
N PHE A 92 -10.05 13.07 2.15
CA PHE A 92 -9.73 11.75 1.60
C PHE A 92 -10.94 11.14 0.88
N PRO A 93 -11.52 11.77 -0.17
CA PRO A 93 -12.36 11.06 -1.12
C PRO A 93 -11.46 10.16 -1.98
N LEU A 94 -10.83 9.17 -1.34
CA LEU A 94 -9.84 8.32 -1.95
C LEU A 94 -10.53 7.37 -2.91
N GLU A 95 -10.06 7.35 -4.16
CA GLU A 95 -10.34 6.21 -5.00
C GLU A 95 -9.68 4.99 -4.34
N GLU A 96 -10.50 4.02 -3.89
CA GLU A 96 -10.05 2.81 -3.17
C GLU A 96 -8.91 2.10 -3.93
N LYS A 97 -8.84 2.27 -5.26
CA LYS A 97 -7.79 1.74 -6.13
C LYS A 97 -6.44 2.46 -6.00
N THR A 98 -6.41 3.80 -5.98
CA THR A 98 -5.15 4.56 -5.92
C THR A 98 -4.50 4.37 -4.56
N SER A 99 -5.31 4.35 -3.49
CA SER A 99 -4.83 4.04 -2.14
C SER A 99 -4.34 2.60 -2.00
N ALA A 100 -5.03 1.63 -2.62
CA ALA A 100 -4.56 0.25 -2.64
C ALA A 100 -3.23 0.09 -3.37
N LEU A 101 -3.06 0.78 -4.50
CA LEU A 101 -1.81 0.80 -5.26
C LEU A 101 -0.69 1.43 -4.42
N ALA A 102 -0.92 2.60 -3.84
CA ALA A 102 0.06 3.29 -3.00
C ALA A 102 0.48 2.45 -1.79
N ALA A 103 -0.48 1.85 -1.08
CA ALA A 103 -0.20 0.93 0.02
C ALA A 103 0.62 -0.28 -0.44
N GLY A 104 0.26 -0.87 -1.58
CA GLY A 104 0.98 -1.99 -2.17
C GLY A 104 2.42 -1.64 -2.53
N VAL A 105 2.64 -0.46 -3.09
CA VAL A 105 3.99 0.07 -3.39
C VAL A 105 4.80 0.28 -2.11
N GLY A 106 4.20 0.82 -1.05
CA GLY A 106 4.86 0.96 0.25
C GLY A 106 5.34 -0.39 0.81
N VAL A 107 4.47 -1.40 0.81
CA VAL A 107 4.80 -2.77 1.23
C VAL A 107 5.90 -3.37 0.34
N ALA A 108 5.76 -3.26 -0.98
CA ALA A 108 6.71 -3.79 -1.95
C ALA A 108 8.12 -3.20 -1.78
N THR A 109 8.22 -1.89 -1.52
CA THR A 109 9.49 -1.20 -1.32
C THR A 109 10.20 -1.70 -0.06
N ILE A 110 9.51 -1.78 1.08
CA ILE A 110 10.14 -2.26 2.33
C ILE A 110 10.47 -3.76 2.24
N HIS A 111 9.62 -4.56 1.60
CA HIS A 111 9.87 -5.98 1.42
C HIS A 111 11.09 -6.23 0.51
N ALA A 112 11.20 -5.51 -0.61
CA ALA A 112 12.38 -5.56 -1.47
C ALA A 112 13.65 -5.15 -0.71
N PHE A 113 13.56 -4.14 0.16
CA PHE A 113 14.67 -3.72 1.03
C PHE A 113 15.12 -4.83 1.98
N VAL A 114 14.18 -5.53 2.62
CA VAL A 114 14.50 -6.64 3.52
C VAL A 114 15.07 -7.83 2.75
N VAL A 115 14.43 -8.26 1.67
CA VAL A 115 14.83 -9.46 0.91
C VAL A 115 16.15 -9.27 0.18
N TYR A 116 16.30 -8.17 -0.57
CA TYR A 116 17.53 -7.92 -1.32
C TYR A 116 18.62 -7.28 -0.45
N GLY A 117 18.26 -6.46 0.55
CA GLY A 117 19.25 -5.86 1.47
C GLY A 117 19.98 -6.91 2.30
N THR A 118 19.28 -7.93 2.78
CA THR A 118 19.93 -9.06 3.47
C THR A 118 20.80 -9.90 2.52
N ALA A 119 20.39 -10.08 1.26
CA ALA A 119 21.21 -10.72 0.23
C ALA A 119 22.45 -9.88 -0.16
N PHE A 120 22.34 -8.55 -0.08
CA PHE A 120 23.44 -7.62 -0.34
C PHE A 120 24.59 -7.84 0.65
N GLU A 121 24.27 -8.04 1.93
CA GLU A 121 25.24 -8.37 2.98
C GLU A 121 25.83 -9.79 2.81
N ALA A 122 25.02 -10.76 2.37
CA ALA A 122 25.43 -12.16 2.19
C ALA A 122 26.30 -12.42 0.93
N ARG A 123 26.67 -11.38 0.16
CA ARG A 123 27.45 -11.46 -1.10
C ARG A 123 26.81 -12.26 -2.24
N HIS A 124 25.54 -12.68 -2.11
CA HIS A 124 24.77 -13.36 -3.16
C HIS A 124 24.06 -12.35 -4.06
N GLN A 125 24.84 -11.48 -4.70
CA GLN A 125 24.35 -10.38 -5.55
C GLN A 125 24.27 -10.82 -7.01
N ASP A 126 23.36 -11.76 -7.30
CA ASP A 126 23.11 -12.23 -8.65
C ASP A 126 21.79 -11.70 -9.21
N ILE A 127 21.71 -11.70 -10.55
CA ILE A 127 20.53 -11.25 -11.28
C ILE A 127 19.28 -12.10 -10.93
N PRO A 128 19.36 -13.43 -10.80
CA PRO A 128 18.22 -14.24 -10.37
C PRO A 128 17.60 -13.80 -9.05
N SER A 129 18.40 -13.53 -8.00
CA SER A 129 17.86 -13.08 -6.71
C SER A 129 17.22 -11.70 -6.80
N ALA A 130 17.79 -10.79 -7.61
CA ALA A 130 17.18 -9.49 -7.88
C ALA A 130 15.84 -9.61 -8.61
N VAL A 131 15.74 -10.53 -9.58
CA VAL A 131 14.48 -10.81 -10.29
C VAL A 131 13.44 -11.39 -9.34
N VAL A 132 13.82 -12.34 -8.46
CA VAL A 132 12.89 -12.86 -7.44
C VAL A 132 12.37 -11.73 -6.56
N ALA A 133 13.25 -10.87 -6.04
CA ALA A 133 12.85 -9.72 -5.22
C ALA A 133 11.88 -8.79 -5.97
N LEU A 134 12.13 -8.50 -7.25
CA LEU A 134 11.25 -7.71 -8.09
C LEU A 134 9.87 -8.37 -8.29
N VAL A 135 9.83 -9.68 -8.53
CA VAL A 135 8.57 -10.42 -8.71
C VAL A 135 7.76 -10.42 -7.40
N PHE A 136 8.40 -10.58 -6.24
CA PHE A 136 7.74 -10.44 -4.94
C PHE A 136 7.20 -9.03 -4.70
N ALA A 137 7.99 -8.00 -5.05
CA ALA A 137 7.54 -6.62 -4.97
C ALA A 137 6.28 -6.38 -5.84
N ALA A 138 6.26 -6.89 -7.07
CA ALA A 138 5.08 -6.82 -7.94
C ALA A 138 3.90 -7.61 -7.35
N LEU A 139 4.16 -8.79 -6.78
CA LEU A 139 3.14 -9.62 -6.14
C LEU A 139 2.51 -8.87 -4.95
N ASP A 140 3.30 -8.19 -4.11
CA ASP A 140 2.78 -7.41 -2.98
C ASP A 140 1.83 -6.30 -3.40
N VAL A 141 2.14 -5.62 -4.50
CA VAL A 141 1.22 -4.61 -5.07
C VAL A 141 -0.09 -5.27 -5.46
N VAL A 142 -0.04 -6.39 -6.19
CA VAL A 142 -1.24 -7.13 -6.63
C VAL A 142 -2.06 -7.66 -5.47
N LEU A 143 -1.42 -8.29 -4.48
CA LEU A 143 -2.08 -8.83 -3.29
C LEU A 143 -2.71 -7.72 -2.44
N THR A 144 -2.09 -6.55 -2.35
CA THR A 144 -2.69 -5.39 -1.67
C THR A 144 -3.93 -4.91 -2.41
N CYS A 145 -3.85 -4.74 -3.72
CA CYS A 145 -5.02 -4.42 -4.55
C CYS A 145 -6.16 -5.44 -4.39
N LEU A 146 -5.84 -6.73 -4.33
CA LEU A 146 -6.82 -7.79 -4.05
C LEU A 146 -7.38 -7.71 -2.62
N ALA A 147 -6.58 -7.37 -1.61
CA ALA A 147 -7.04 -7.23 -0.23
C ALA A 147 -8.03 -6.05 -0.06
N PHE A 148 -7.86 -4.99 -0.85
CA PHE A 148 -8.78 -3.86 -0.95
C PHE A 148 -10.09 -4.20 -1.66
N GLN A 149 -10.20 -5.33 -2.34
CA GLN A 149 -11.45 -5.71 -2.97
C GLN A 149 -12.49 -6.18 -1.94
N ARG A 150 -13.76 -5.77 -2.11
CA ARG A 150 -14.88 -6.25 -1.28
C ARG A 150 -15.28 -7.66 -1.74
N GLY A 151 -15.11 -8.66 -0.87
CA GLY A 151 -15.50 -10.06 -1.12
C GLY A 151 -14.82 -11.02 -0.13
N LEU A 152 -15.58 -11.71 0.70
CA LEU A 152 -15.04 -12.61 1.74
C LEU A 152 -14.20 -13.76 1.15
N GLY A 153 -14.55 -14.24 -0.06
CA GLY A 153 -13.82 -15.31 -0.73
C GLY A 153 -12.43 -14.93 -1.25
N LEU A 154 -12.12 -13.64 -1.39
CA LEU A 154 -10.82 -13.20 -1.92
C LEU A 154 -9.71 -13.23 -0.86
N ARG A 155 -10.04 -13.09 0.43
CA ARG A 155 -9.00 -13.05 1.49
C ARG A 155 -8.26 -14.38 1.64
N PRO A 156 -8.94 -15.55 1.72
CA PRO A 156 -8.23 -16.83 1.74
C PRO A 156 -7.40 -17.05 0.46
N ALA A 157 -7.91 -16.62 -0.71
CA ALA A 157 -7.18 -16.73 -1.97
C ALA A 157 -5.87 -15.92 -1.96
N VAL A 158 -5.89 -14.69 -1.42
CA VAL A 158 -4.68 -13.85 -1.26
C VAL A 158 -3.64 -14.58 -0.40
N VAL A 159 -4.05 -15.15 0.74
CA VAL A 159 -3.14 -15.91 1.63
C VAL A 159 -2.56 -17.13 0.92
N LEU A 160 -3.38 -17.89 0.20
CA LEU A 160 -2.94 -19.09 -0.53
C LEU A 160 -1.98 -18.76 -1.66
N VAL A 161 -2.24 -17.68 -2.42
CA VAL A 161 -1.35 -17.21 -3.48
C VAL A 161 -0.01 -16.76 -2.89
N HIS A 162 -0.03 -16.02 -1.79
CA HIS A 162 1.21 -15.60 -1.13
C HIS A 162 1.99 -16.81 -0.59
N LEU A 163 1.30 -17.76 0.06
CA LEU A 163 1.92 -18.96 0.58
C LEU A 163 2.55 -19.81 -0.54
N ALA A 164 1.86 -19.93 -1.68
CA ALA A 164 2.37 -20.62 -2.86
C ALA A 164 3.62 -19.92 -3.43
N ALA A 165 3.62 -18.59 -3.53
CA ALA A 165 4.79 -17.81 -3.96
C ALA A 165 5.97 -18.01 -2.99
N ALA A 166 5.73 -17.92 -1.69
CA ALA A 166 6.76 -18.10 -0.68
C ALA A 166 7.34 -19.52 -0.72
N ALA A 167 6.50 -20.55 -0.82
CA ALA A 167 6.95 -21.93 -0.98
C ALA A 167 7.70 -22.15 -2.31
N ALA A 168 7.32 -21.47 -3.40
CA ALA A 168 8.02 -21.54 -4.68
C ALA A 168 9.51 -21.18 -4.58
N THR A 169 9.86 -20.26 -3.67
CA THR A 169 11.25 -19.82 -3.49
C THR A 169 12.15 -20.88 -2.88
N THR A 170 11.59 -21.93 -2.29
CA THR A 170 12.36 -23.06 -1.78
C THR A 170 12.65 -24.11 -2.85
N ALA A 171 12.11 -23.96 -4.06
CA ALA A 171 12.42 -24.85 -5.18
C ALA A 171 13.90 -24.76 -5.58
N VAL A 172 14.39 -25.70 -6.40
CA VAL A 172 15.76 -25.70 -6.92
C VAL A 172 16.01 -24.43 -7.74
N ASP A 173 17.22 -23.86 -7.69
CA ASP A 173 17.53 -22.51 -8.24
C ASP A 173 17.03 -22.27 -9.67
N ALA A 174 17.13 -23.26 -10.55
CA ALA A 174 16.68 -23.16 -11.95
C ALA A 174 15.15 -23.03 -12.10
N ALA A 175 14.37 -23.50 -11.13
CA ALA A 175 12.91 -23.51 -11.16
C ALA A 175 12.27 -22.35 -10.37
N LYS A 176 13.03 -21.66 -9.50
CA LYS A 176 12.50 -20.59 -8.63
C LYS A 176 11.85 -19.47 -9.43
N VAL A 177 12.59 -18.87 -10.35
CA VAL A 177 12.13 -17.71 -11.15
C VAL A 177 10.86 -18.03 -11.96
N PRO A 178 10.80 -19.09 -12.78
CA PRO A 178 9.59 -19.39 -13.55
C PRO A 178 8.38 -19.71 -12.66
N LEU A 179 8.57 -20.36 -11.51
CA LEU A 179 7.46 -20.70 -10.61
C LEU A 179 6.90 -19.45 -9.91
N VAL A 180 7.76 -18.54 -9.45
CA VAL A 180 7.30 -17.27 -8.84
C VAL A 180 6.60 -16.40 -9.91
N ILE A 181 7.11 -16.35 -11.14
CA ILE A 181 6.44 -15.64 -12.26
C ILE A 181 5.06 -16.23 -12.55
N LEU A 182 4.93 -17.56 -12.55
CA LEU A 182 3.64 -18.23 -12.74
C LEU A 182 2.66 -17.84 -11.62
N VAL A 183 3.10 -17.80 -10.37
CA VAL A 183 2.25 -17.36 -9.25
C VAL A 183 1.82 -15.90 -9.41
N LEU A 184 2.72 -15.00 -9.84
CA LEU A 184 2.36 -13.62 -10.15
C LEU A 184 1.32 -13.53 -11.30
N PHE A 185 1.47 -14.36 -12.33
CA PHE A 185 0.51 -14.42 -13.43
C PHE A 185 -0.88 -14.87 -12.92
N LEU A 186 -0.94 -15.88 -12.06
CA LEU A 186 -2.18 -16.32 -11.44
C LEU A 186 -2.81 -15.23 -10.55
N ALA A 187 -1.99 -14.51 -9.78
CA ALA A 187 -2.45 -13.40 -8.93
C ALA A 187 -3.06 -12.26 -9.77
N THR A 188 -2.40 -11.89 -10.86
CA THR A 188 -2.88 -10.84 -11.78
C THR A 188 -4.14 -11.29 -12.53
N ALA A 189 -4.22 -12.55 -12.93
CA ALA A 189 -5.44 -13.13 -13.50
C ALA A 189 -6.62 -13.06 -12.50
N LEU A 190 -6.40 -13.41 -11.24
CA LEU A 190 -7.42 -13.28 -10.19
C LEU A 190 -7.86 -11.83 -9.99
N LEU A 191 -6.93 -10.88 -10.02
CA LEU A 191 -7.23 -9.45 -9.94
C LEU A 191 -8.08 -8.99 -11.15
N TRP A 192 -7.73 -9.45 -12.35
CA TRP A 192 -8.49 -9.16 -13.56
C TRP A 192 -9.92 -9.73 -13.52
N PHE A 193 -10.08 -11.02 -13.17
CA PHE A 193 -11.41 -11.65 -13.11
C PHE A 193 -12.30 -11.03 -12.04
N SER A 194 -11.73 -10.73 -10.86
CA SER A 194 -12.48 -10.12 -9.76
C SER A 194 -12.93 -8.68 -10.05
N THR A 195 -12.14 -7.90 -10.81
CA THR A 195 -12.58 -6.58 -11.28
C THR A 195 -13.62 -6.66 -12.40
N ARG A 196 -13.54 -7.67 -13.27
CA ARG A 196 -14.52 -7.88 -14.34
C ARG A 196 -15.88 -8.35 -13.83
N ALA A 197 -15.92 -9.27 -12.86
CA ALA A 197 -17.17 -9.77 -12.27
C ALA A 197 -18.05 -8.62 -11.72
N ARG A 198 -17.44 -7.64 -11.05
CA ARG A 198 -18.16 -6.46 -10.53
C ARG A 198 -18.83 -5.60 -11.59
N ARG A 199 -18.31 -5.57 -12.83
CA ARG A 199 -18.91 -4.77 -13.91
C ARG A 199 -20.22 -5.37 -14.43
N HIS A 200 -20.44 -6.67 -14.22
CA HIS A 200 -21.65 -7.35 -14.64
C HIS A 200 -22.76 -7.32 -13.58
N ASP A 201 -22.41 -7.13 -12.30
CA ASP A 201 -23.36 -7.08 -11.18
C ASP A 201 -23.88 -5.68 -10.85
N THR A 202 -23.49 -4.64 -11.57
CA THR A 202 -24.17 -3.34 -11.52
C THR A 202 -25.38 -3.41 -12.45
N PRO A 203 -26.60 -3.70 -11.95
CA PRO A 203 -27.79 -3.61 -12.78
C PRO A 203 -27.85 -2.19 -13.35
N ASN A 204 -28.15 -2.10 -14.64
CA ASN A 204 -28.33 -0.86 -15.37
C ASN A 204 -29.53 -0.10 -14.77
N GLN A 205 -29.33 0.57 -13.64
CA GLN A 205 -30.35 1.42 -12.98
C GLN A 205 -30.55 2.75 -13.73
N GLY A 206 -29.95 2.92 -14.91
CA GLY A 206 -30.18 4.03 -15.81
C GLY A 206 -31.20 3.70 -16.90
N ALA A 207 -32.46 3.43 -16.53
CA ALA A 207 -33.58 3.44 -17.49
C ALA A 207 -34.97 3.66 -16.86
N SER A 208 -35.07 4.17 -15.63
CA SER A 208 -36.33 4.75 -15.13
C SER A 208 -36.18 6.26 -15.15
N SER A 209 -36.61 6.87 -16.25
CA SER A 209 -36.79 8.32 -16.38
C SER A 209 -37.53 8.87 -15.16
N PRO A 210 -37.12 10.02 -14.59
CA PRO A 210 -37.96 10.72 -13.63
C PRO A 210 -39.15 11.29 -14.42
N LEU A 211 -40.30 10.64 -14.32
CA LEU A 211 -41.57 11.30 -14.60
C LEU A 211 -41.69 12.44 -13.58
N SER A 212 -41.44 13.66 -14.06
CA SER A 212 -41.68 14.90 -13.35
C SER A 212 -43.05 14.88 -12.67
N PRO A 213 -43.13 14.97 -11.33
CA PRO A 213 -44.40 15.25 -10.69
C PRO A 213 -44.76 16.72 -10.98
N SER A 214 -45.88 16.85 -11.68
CA SER A 214 -46.65 18.05 -11.96
C SER A 214 -46.62 19.06 -10.80
N LEU A 215 -46.25 20.29 -11.12
CA LEU A 215 -46.52 21.49 -10.33
C LEU A 215 -48.03 21.58 -10.06
N ARG A 216 -48.46 21.22 -8.85
CA ARG A 216 -49.75 21.68 -8.33
C ARG A 216 -49.48 22.60 -7.15
N GLY A 217 -49.66 23.89 -7.43
CA GLY A 217 -49.61 24.95 -6.45
C GLY A 217 -50.57 24.68 -5.29
N GLY A 218 -50.07 24.96 -4.09
CA GLY A 218 -50.81 24.95 -2.85
C GLY A 218 -50.01 25.80 -1.88
N GLU A 219 -50.30 27.10 -1.89
CA GLU A 219 -49.82 28.08 -0.94
C GLU A 219 -50.11 27.60 0.49
N VAL A 220 -49.08 27.46 1.32
CA VAL A 220 -49.25 27.55 2.77
C VAL A 220 -48.18 28.48 3.31
N SER A 221 -48.64 29.70 3.54
CA SER A 221 -47.98 30.77 4.27
C SER A 221 -47.68 30.30 5.69
N LEU A 222 -46.40 30.22 6.07
CA LEU A 222 -46.00 30.15 7.47
C LEU A 222 -44.93 31.19 7.77
N SER A 223 -45.31 31.96 8.78
CA SER A 223 -44.77 33.21 9.23
C SER A 223 -43.36 33.10 9.79
N ALA A 224 -42.65 34.20 9.63
CA ALA A 224 -41.30 34.47 10.07
C ALA A 224 -41.11 34.26 11.59
N THR A 225 -39.94 33.75 11.96
CA THR A 225 -39.22 34.25 13.14
C THR A 225 -37.72 34.05 12.93
N PRO A 226 -36.90 35.13 12.89
CA PRO A 226 -35.45 35.03 12.84
C PRO A 226 -34.89 35.14 14.26
N THR A 227 -34.24 34.09 14.76
CA THR A 227 -33.31 34.23 15.90
C THR A 227 -31.90 34.40 15.37
N HIS A 228 -31.54 35.68 15.31
CA HIS A 228 -30.20 36.23 15.23
C HIS A 228 -29.37 35.68 16.41
N VAL A 229 -28.30 34.94 16.15
CA VAL A 229 -27.22 34.76 17.11
C VAL A 229 -25.93 35.10 16.36
N SER A 230 -25.47 36.32 16.60
CA SER A 230 -24.12 36.77 16.28
C SER A 230 -23.14 35.92 17.06
N SER A 231 -22.25 35.19 16.36
CA SER A 231 -21.05 34.64 17.00
C SER A 231 -19.86 35.46 16.50
N GLU A 232 -19.18 36.03 17.48
CA GLU A 232 -18.09 36.98 17.38
C GLU A 232 -16.93 36.47 16.52
N ALA A 233 -16.42 37.38 15.68
CA ALA A 233 -15.15 37.24 15.02
C ALA A 233 -14.04 37.44 16.07
N HIS A 234 -13.41 36.34 16.48
CA HIS A 234 -12.16 36.41 17.23
C HIS A 234 -11.00 36.60 16.26
N HIS A 235 -10.50 37.84 16.22
CA HIS A 235 -9.17 38.18 15.76
C HIS A 235 -8.12 37.37 16.54
N HIS A 236 -7.39 36.49 15.86
CA HIS A 236 -6.10 36.02 16.33
C HIS A 236 -5.02 36.90 15.72
N GLU A 237 -4.40 37.73 16.55
CA GLU A 237 -3.15 38.42 16.27
C GLU A 237 -2.04 37.39 16.01
N GLU A 238 -1.39 37.46 14.85
CA GLU A 238 -0.11 36.82 14.57
C GLU A 238 1.02 37.54 15.34
N PRO A 239 1.91 36.83 16.05
CA PRO A 239 3.12 37.42 16.59
C PRO A 239 4.18 37.65 15.49
N PRO A 240 5.02 38.70 15.62
CA PRO A 240 5.96 39.11 14.59
C PRO A 240 7.12 38.11 14.41
N ALA A 241 7.47 37.86 13.15
CA ALA A 241 8.61 37.05 12.73
C ALA A 241 9.93 37.64 13.26
N SER A 242 10.60 36.93 14.16
CA SER A 242 11.96 37.24 14.59
C SER A 242 12.98 36.80 13.53
N HIS A 243 13.72 37.78 13.02
CA HIS A 243 14.93 37.61 12.21
C HIS A 243 15.93 36.63 12.84
N TYR A 244 16.35 35.62 12.08
CA TYR A 244 17.60 34.88 12.32
C TYR A 244 18.62 35.30 11.26
N GLU A 245 19.53 36.20 11.64
CA GLU A 245 20.81 36.40 10.95
C GLU A 245 21.72 35.19 11.25
N ALA A 246 22.04 34.40 10.22
CA ALA A 246 23.10 33.40 10.30
C ALA A 246 24.40 34.01 9.75
N THR A 247 25.29 34.38 10.66
CA THR A 247 26.65 34.86 10.38
C THR A 247 27.49 33.70 9.83
N SER A 248 27.94 33.80 8.57
CA SER A 248 28.95 32.90 8.01
C SER A 248 30.34 33.35 8.46
N ARG A 249 31.00 32.55 9.30
CA ARG A 249 32.45 32.66 9.54
C ARG A 249 33.17 31.61 8.69
N THR A 250 33.87 32.10 7.68
CA THR A 250 34.99 31.44 7.02
C THR A 250 36.15 31.29 8.01
N ALA A 251 36.62 30.06 8.22
CA ALA A 251 37.87 29.79 8.91
C ALA A 251 38.86 29.22 7.87
N GLU A 252 39.90 30.00 7.60
CA GLU A 252 41.09 29.62 6.87
C GLU A 252 41.86 28.55 7.66
N ALA A 253 42.40 27.56 6.95
CA ALA A 253 43.34 26.59 7.48
C ALA A 253 44.78 27.11 7.26
N PRO A 254 45.68 27.06 8.26
CA PRO A 254 47.09 27.30 8.03
C PRO A 254 47.79 26.02 7.54
N SER A 255 48.80 26.28 6.69
CA SER A 255 49.79 25.39 6.07
C SER A 255 50.46 24.38 6.98
#